data_AF-A0A1W9V448-F1
#
_entry.id   AF-A0A1W9V448-F1
#
_cell.length_a   1.000
_cell.length_b   1.000
_cell.length_c   1.000
_cell.angle_alpha   90.00
_cell.angle_beta   90.00
_cell.angle_gamma   90.00
#
_symmetry.space_group_name_H-M   'P 1'
#
loop_
_entity.id
_entity.type
_entity.pdbx_description
1 polymer ?
#
loop_
_entity_poly.entity_id
_entity_poly.type
_entity_poly.pdbx_seq_one_letter_code
_entity_poly.pdbx_strand_id
1 'polypeptide(L)'
;MLLIALVIGLLWKHKNHLLEETQKLAPSHAFVLLLTLWGALLVLGPEFIFLRDLFGYRINTIFKFYYQAWLLWSIVAAYGSVILIRKLRDIPVAIFIGVLLIVLGMALVYPVKGLWKKTNGFSPFEGRTLDGAAYFERTSPDDASAAQWLSQAPFGVIAEATGGSYTSSARMATYSGLPTVLGWDFHEIQWRGNGDQVTPRQNDLATLYCSRDWNTTQEIIQRYNIHYIVVGQLEYNTYQPGESNCTNGLREAKFDQNLVVVARFGQTVIYSTK
;
A
#
# COMPACT_ATOMS: atom_id res chain seq x y z
N MET A 1 -0.28 -2.23 -35.60
CA MET A 1 0.48 -3.17 -36.45
C MET A 1 1.23 -2.49 -37.60
N LEU A 2 0.61 -1.59 -38.37
CA LEU A 2 1.27 -0.87 -39.49
C LEU A 2 2.52 -0.06 -39.10
N LEU A 3 2.49 0.65 -37.97
CA LEU A 3 3.64 1.42 -37.47
C LEU A 3 4.82 0.55 -37.05
N ILE A 4 4.55 -0.61 -36.45
CA ILE A 4 5.59 -1.56 -36.04
C ILE A 4 6.23 -2.21 -37.28
N ALA A 5 5.42 -2.58 -38.28
CA ALA A 5 5.91 -3.11 -39.55
C ALA A 5 6.74 -2.08 -40.33
N LEU A 6 6.35 -0.80 -40.30
CA LEU A 6 7.10 0.30 -40.91
C LEU A 6 8.46 0.49 -40.22
N VAL A 7 8.48 0.51 -38.88
CA VAL A 7 9.72 0.65 -38.10
C VAL A 7 10.65 -0.55 -38.31
N ILE A 8 10.13 -1.78 -38.31
CA ILE A 8 10.91 -2.99 -38.60
C ILE A 8 11.43 -2.98 -40.03
N GLY A 9 10.62 -2.57 -41.02
CA GLY A 9 11.04 -2.45 -42.42
C GLY A 9 12.13 -1.39 -42.63
N LEU A 10 12.05 -0.26 -41.94
CA LEU A 10 13.07 0.79 -41.97
C LEU A 10 14.38 0.35 -41.31
N LEU A 11 14.30 -0.36 -40.18
CA LEU A 11 15.46 -0.93 -39.48
C LEU A 11 16.12 -2.05 -40.30
N TRP A 12 15.33 -2.90 -40.98
CA TRP A 12 15.86 -3.95 -41.84
C TRP A 12 16.61 -3.36 -43.04
N LYS A 13 16.05 -2.35 -43.70
CA LYS A 13 16.68 -1.68 -44.85
C LYS A 13 18.07 -1.11 -44.51
N HIS A 14 18.29 -0.72 -43.27
CA HIS A 14 19.56 -0.14 -42.79
C HIS A 14 20.42 -1.11 -41.98
N LYS A 15 20.03 -2.40 -41.90
CA LYS A 15 20.68 -3.39 -41.02
C LYS A 15 22.19 -3.46 -41.21
N ASN A 16 22.68 -3.52 -42.44
CA ASN A 16 24.12 -3.67 -42.70
C ASN A 16 24.92 -2.41 -42.32
N HIS A 17 24.36 -1.21 -42.54
CA HIS A 17 24.97 0.05 -42.13
C HIS A 17 24.99 0.19 -40.60
N LEU A 18 23.89 -0.19 -39.94
CA LEU A 18 23.79 -0.19 -38.47
C LEU A 18 24.80 -1.16 -37.83
N LEU A 19 25.05 -2.31 -38.46
CA LEU A 19 26.04 -3.29 -38.00
C LEU A 19 27.48 -2.76 -38.11
N GLU A 20 27.82 -2.07 -39.20
CA GLU A 20 29.14 -1.43 -39.35
C GLU A 20 29.35 -0.25 -38.39
N GLU A 21 28.31 0.55 -38.13
CA GLU A 21 28.37 1.64 -37.14
C GLU A 21 28.48 1.11 -35.70
N THR A 22 27.76 0.03 -35.37
CA THR A 22 27.87 -0.60 -34.04
C THR A 22 29.24 -1.21 -33.79
N GLN A 23 29.92 -1.70 -34.82
CA GLN A 23 31.31 -2.18 -34.70
C GLN A 23 32.32 -1.05 -34.43
N LYS A 24 31.97 0.20 -34.76
CA LYS A 24 32.78 1.41 -34.52
C LYS A 24 32.43 2.13 -33.22
N LEU A 25 31.33 1.77 -32.56
CA LEU A 25 30.89 2.38 -31.31
C LEU A 25 31.75 1.90 -30.13
N ALA A 26 32.26 2.83 -29.34
CA ALA A 26 32.94 2.46 -28.10
C ALA A 26 31.98 1.70 -27.17
N PRO A 27 32.44 0.67 -26.44
CA PRO A 27 31.55 -0.20 -25.63
C PRO A 27 30.64 0.55 -24.65
N SER A 28 31.11 1.68 -24.11
CA SER A 28 30.33 2.53 -23.22
C SER A 28 29.10 3.15 -23.90
N HIS A 29 29.20 3.53 -25.17
CA HIS A 29 28.08 4.09 -25.93
C HIS A 29 27.07 3.01 -26.27
N ALA A 30 27.55 1.83 -26.67
CA ALA A 30 26.69 0.67 -26.92
C ALA A 30 25.90 0.27 -25.66
N PHE A 31 26.56 0.25 -24.50
CA PHE A 31 25.92 -0.02 -23.22
C PHE A 31 24.84 1.00 -22.87
N VAL A 32 25.12 2.30 -23.00
CA VAL A 32 24.13 3.35 -22.71
C VAL A 32 22.95 3.30 -23.68
N LEU A 33 23.17 3.03 -24.97
CA LEU A 33 22.08 2.83 -25.93
C LEU A 33 21.21 1.62 -25.57
N LEU A 34 21.82 0.54 -25.07
CA LEU A 34 21.08 -0.62 -24.55
C LEU A 34 20.20 -0.22 -23.36
N LEU A 35 20.73 0.55 -22.40
CA LEU A 35 19.93 1.03 -21.26
C LEU A 35 18.78 1.93 -21.70
N THR A 36 19.01 2.81 -22.68
CA THR A 36 17.96 3.66 -23.27
C THR A 36 16.85 2.80 -23.87
N LEU A 37 17.23 1.83 -24.70
CA LEU A 37 16.29 0.90 -25.34
C LEU A 37 15.52 0.09 -24.29
N TRP A 38 16.22 -0.42 -23.27
CA TRP A 38 15.59 -1.23 -22.23
C TRP A 38 14.60 -0.43 -21.39
N GLY A 39 14.96 0.80 -20.99
CA GLY A 39 14.03 1.71 -20.32
C GLY A 39 12.79 2.01 -21.19
N ALA A 40 12.97 2.21 -22.50
CA ALA A 40 11.85 2.42 -23.42
C ALA A 40 10.93 1.20 -23.51
N LEU A 41 11.49 -0.01 -23.56
CA LEU A 41 10.72 -1.25 -23.56
C LEU A 41 9.98 -1.47 -22.22
N LEU A 42 10.58 -1.10 -21.09
CA LEU A 42 9.92 -1.17 -19.78
C LEU A 42 8.76 -0.18 -19.65
N VAL A 43 8.81 0.97 -20.34
CA VAL A 43 7.73 1.96 -20.37
C VAL A 43 6.63 1.57 -21.35
N LEU A 44 7.00 1.12 -22.55
CA LEU A 44 6.06 0.79 -23.63
C LEU A 44 5.46 -0.61 -23.49
N GLY A 45 6.19 -1.57 -22.93
CA GLY A 45 5.74 -2.96 -22.75
C GLY A 45 4.40 -3.08 -22.01
N PRO A 46 4.23 -2.43 -20.84
CA PRO A 46 2.98 -2.42 -20.09
C PRO A 46 1.76 -1.90 -20.86
N GLU A 47 1.93 -1.14 -21.94
CA GLU A 47 0.83 -0.67 -22.79
C GLU A 47 0.21 -1.81 -23.61
N PHE A 48 0.98 -2.85 -23.91
CA PHE A 48 0.55 -3.98 -24.73
C PHE A 48 0.37 -5.26 -23.92
N ILE A 49 1.22 -5.49 -22.92
CA ILE A 49 1.25 -6.71 -22.11
C ILE A 49 1.31 -6.30 -20.64
N PHE A 50 0.27 -6.64 -19.89
CA PHE A 50 0.23 -6.40 -18.45
C PHE A 50 -0.53 -7.52 -17.73
N LEU A 51 -0.22 -7.67 -16.44
CA LEU A 51 -0.97 -8.55 -15.57
C LEU A 51 -2.25 -7.84 -15.12
N ARG A 52 -3.41 -8.42 -15.48
CA ARG A 52 -4.72 -7.96 -15.00
C ARG A 52 -4.99 -8.58 -13.64
N ASP A 53 -4.71 -7.80 -12.60
CA ASP A 53 -5.07 -8.15 -11.22
C ASP A 53 -6.45 -7.59 -10.83
N LEU A 54 -6.76 -7.64 -9.54
CA LEU A 54 -8.05 -7.20 -8.98
C LEU A 54 -8.35 -5.71 -9.18
N PHE A 55 -7.35 -4.87 -9.52
CA PHE A 55 -7.60 -3.47 -9.88
C PHE A 55 -8.17 -3.33 -11.29
N GLY A 56 -8.10 -4.39 -12.12
CA GLY A 56 -8.66 -4.41 -13.47
C GLY A 56 -7.87 -3.59 -14.51
N TYR A 57 -6.77 -2.95 -14.11
CA TYR A 57 -5.92 -2.11 -14.95
C TYR A 57 -4.43 -2.42 -14.73
N ARG A 58 -3.58 -1.87 -15.60
CA ARG A 58 -2.13 -2.11 -15.61
C ARG A 58 -1.33 -1.42 -14.50
N ILE A 59 -1.98 -0.89 -13.45
CA ILE A 59 -1.33 -0.05 -12.44
C ILE A 59 -0.13 -0.72 -11.79
N ASN A 60 -0.27 -1.98 -11.36
CA ASN A 60 0.81 -2.72 -10.71
C ASN A 60 1.92 -3.13 -11.68
N THR A 61 1.60 -3.29 -12.97
CA THR A 61 2.60 -3.56 -14.00
C THR A 61 3.39 -2.28 -14.29
N ILE A 62 2.71 -1.14 -14.49
CA ILE A 62 3.35 0.18 -14.65
C ILE A 62 4.24 0.48 -13.46
N PHE A 63 3.72 0.40 -12.23
CA PHE A 63 4.46 0.77 -11.03
C PHE A 63 5.79 0.01 -10.91
N LYS A 64 5.77 -1.30 -11.12
CA LYS A 64 6.98 -2.14 -11.02
C LYS A 64 7.99 -1.88 -12.14
N PHE A 65 7.52 -1.60 -13.36
CA PHE A 65 8.39 -1.45 -14.53
C PHE A 65 8.92 -0.01 -14.67
N TYR A 66 8.09 0.98 -14.43
CA TYR A 66 8.46 2.39 -14.57
C TYR A 66 9.55 2.76 -13.57
N TYR A 67 9.48 2.24 -12.34
CA TYR A 67 10.55 2.46 -11.36
C TYR A 67 11.93 2.05 -11.91
N GLN A 68 12.00 0.87 -12.55
CA GLN A 68 13.23 0.39 -13.17
C GLN A 68 13.64 1.24 -14.38
N ALA A 69 12.67 1.64 -15.23
CA ALA A 69 12.95 2.50 -16.38
C ALA A 69 13.57 3.84 -15.97
N TRP A 70 13.03 4.50 -14.94
CA TRP A 70 13.56 5.74 -14.41
C TRP A 70 14.99 5.60 -13.88
N LEU A 71 15.30 4.49 -13.20
CA LEU A 71 16.67 4.20 -12.74
C LEU A 71 17.64 4.07 -13.92
N LEU A 72 17.28 3.29 -14.94
CA LEU A 72 18.12 3.13 -16.13
C LEU A 72 18.34 4.45 -16.87
N TRP A 73 17.27 5.21 -17.10
CA TRP A 73 17.36 6.49 -17.79
C TRP A 73 18.07 7.57 -16.99
N SER A 74 18.13 7.47 -15.66
CA SER A 74 18.97 8.36 -14.86
C SER A 74 20.47 8.19 -15.16
N ILE A 75 20.91 6.94 -15.36
CA ILE A 75 22.29 6.60 -15.73
C ILE A 75 22.57 7.09 -17.16
N VAL A 76 21.64 6.84 -18.08
CA VAL A 76 21.71 7.33 -19.47
C VAL A 76 21.83 8.85 -19.50
N ALA A 77 20.99 9.55 -18.74
CA ALA A 77 21.00 11.01 -18.67
C ALA A 77 22.31 11.54 -18.09
N ALA A 78 22.84 10.93 -17.03
CA ALA A 78 24.12 11.33 -16.44
C ALA A 78 25.28 11.19 -17.44
N TYR A 79 25.38 10.04 -18.11
CA TYR A 79 26.41 9.81 -19.12
C TYR A 79 26.24 10.73 -20.34
N GLY A 80 25.01 10.86 -20.84
CA GLY A 80 24.67 11.74 -21.96
C GLY A 80 25.01 13.20 -21.69
N SER A 81 24.76 13.69 -20.47
CA SER A 81 25.14 15.03 -20.04
C SER A 81 26.65 15.26 -20.14
N VAL A 82 27.48 14.31 -19.68
CA VAL A 82 28.94 14.43 -19.79
C VAL A 82 29.39 14.46 -21.25
N ILE A 83 28.79 13.63 -22.11
CA ILE A 83 29.09 13.66 -23.55
C ILE A 83 28.75 15.02 -24.15
N LEU A 84 27.55 15.54 -23.90
CA LEU A 84 27.09 16.81 -24.45
C LEU A 84 27.98 17.96 -23.98
N ILE A 85 28.36 17.99 -22.69
CA ILE A 85 29.30 18.98 -22.15
C ILE A 85 30.66 18.94 -22.86
N ARG A 86 31.16 17.75 -23.21
CA ARG A 86 32.45 17.59 -23.91
C ARG A 86 32.40 17.89 -25.41
N LYS A 87 31.24 17.71 -26.05
CA LYS A 87 31.08 17.81 -27.51
C LYS A 87 30.56 19.17 -27.96
N LEU A 88 29.65 19.78 -27.19
CA LEU A 88 29.17 21.13 -27.44
C LEU A 88 30.28 22.15 -27.12
N ARG A 89 30.24 23.31 -27.77
CA ARG A 89 31.19 24.42 -27.56
C ARG A 89 30.43 25.73 -27.46
N ASP A 90 31.10 26.76 -26.91
CA ASP A 90 30.64 28.14 -26.87
C ASP A 90 29.21 28.30 -26.28
N ILE A 91 28.31 28.94 -27.03
CA ILE A 91 26.94 29.25 -26.59
C ILE A 91 26.11 27.98 -26.33
N PRO A 92 26.07 26.95 -27.22
CA PRO A 92 25.33 25.72 -26.97
C PRO A 92 25.64 25.01 -25.65
N VAL A 93 26.92 24.92 -25.24
CA VAL A 93 27.27 24.27 -23.97
C VAL A 93 26.82 25.10 -22.77
N ALA A 94 26.91 26.43 -22.86
CA ALA A 94 26.39 27.32 -21.82
C ALA A 94 24.87 27.19 -21.66
N ILE A 95 24.12 27.13 -22.76
CA ILE A 95 22.67 26.89 -22.76
C ILE A 95 22.37 25.53 -22.13
N PHE A 96 23.06 24.47 -22.56
CA PHE A 96 22.85 23.12 -22.05
C PHE A 96 23.08 23.04 -20.54
N ILE A 97 24.19 23.59 -20.05
CA ILE A 97 24.51 23.64 -18.61
C ILE A 97 23.44 24.45 -17.87
N GLY A 98 23.04 25.61 -18.40
CA GLY A 98 21.97 26.43 -17.80
C GLY A 98 20.66 25.65 -17.64
N VAL A 99 20.22 24.96 -18.70
CA VAL A 99 19.02 24.11 -18.66
C VAL A 99 19.19 22.95 -17.68
N LEU A 100 20.34 22.26 -17.70
CA LEU A 100 20.62 21.16 -16.79
C LEU A 100 20.56 21.62 -15.32
N LEU A 101 21.15 22.75 -14.99
CA LEU A 101 21.09 23.34 -13.65
C LEU A 101 19.66 23.71 -13.23
N ILE A 102 18.86 24.24 -14.15
CA ILE A 102 17.44 24.53 -13.89
C ILE A 102 16.67 23.23 -13.60
N VAL A 103 16.85 22.19 -14.42
CA VAL A 103 16.19 20.88 -14.23
C VAL A 103 16.60 20.25 -12.90
N LEU A 104 17.90 20.24 -12.57
CA LEU A 104 18.39 19.73 -11.29
C LEU A 104 17.85 20.56 -10.13
N GLY A 105 17.84 21.88 -10.24
CA GLY A 105 17.27 22.78 -9.25
C GLY A 105 15.79 22.50 -8.98
N MET A 106 14.98 22.31 -10.03
CA MET A 106 13.57 21.92 -9.91
C MET A 106 13.41 20.52 -9.30
N ALA A 107 14.22 19.55 -9.71
CA ALA A 107 14.18 18.19 -9.18
C ALA A 107 14.48 18.13 -7.68
N LEU A 108 15.42 18.97 -7.20
CA LEU A 108 15.79 19.06 -5.78
C LEU A 108 14.71 19.71 -4.90
N VAL A 109 13.71 20.39 -5.47
CA VAL A 109 12.60 20.96 -4.69
C VAL A 109 11.85 19.87 -3.93
N TYR A 110 11.59 18.72 -4.57
CA TYR A 110 10.82 17.63 -3.95
C TYR A 110 11.52 17.01 -2.74
N PRO A 111 12.78 16.52 -2.80
CA PRO A 111 13.43 15.94 -1.64
C PRO A 111 13.58 16.95 -0.50
N VAL A 112 13.85 18.23 -0.78
CA VAL A 112 13.97 19.26 0.24
C VAL A 112 12.62 19.56 0.89
N LYS A 113 11.60 19.93 0.11
CA LYS A 113 10.28 20.29 0.65
C LYS A 113 9.51 19.09 1.18
N GLY A 114 9.66 17.94 0.55
CA GLY A 114 9.07 16.68 0.97
C GLY A 114 9.62 16.24 2.32
N LEU A 115 10.95 16.26 2.50
CA LEU A 115 11.59 15.95 3.78
C LEU A 115 11.17 16.95 4.86
N TRP A 116 11.21 18.26 4.56
CA TRP A 116 10.74 19.29 5.49
C TRP A 116 9.28 19.07 5.91
N LYS A 117 8.38 18.83 4.95
CA LYS A 117 6.95 18.63 5.24
C LYS A 117 6.70 17.36 6.04
N LYS A 118 7.36 16.25 5.69
CA LYS A 118 7.19 14.96 6.38
C LYS A 118 7.75 14.95 7.79
N THR A 119 8.78 15.76 8.06
CA THR A 119 9.40 15.89 9.39
C THR A 119 8.80 17.04 10.22
N ASN A 120 7.79 17.74 9.70
CA ASN A 120 7.26 18.98 10.28
C ASN A 120 8.38 19.99 10.60
N GLY A 121 9.27 20.23 9.65
CA GLY A 121 10.46 21.08 9.83
C GLY A 121 11.45 20.52 10.84
N PHE A 122 11.57 19.19 10.90
CA PHE A 122 12.30 18.47 11.95
C PHE A 122 11.84 18.82 13.38
N SER A 123 10.68 19.43 13.56
CA SER A 123 10.10 19.78 14.86
C SER A 123 8.69 19.21 14.97
N PRO A 124 8.54 17.87 15.01
CA PRO A 124 7.24 17.25 15.21
C PRO A 124 6.65 17.67 16.55
N PHE A 125 5.38 18.08 16.55
CA PHE A 125 4.66 18.49 17.75
C PHE A 125 4.66 17.39 18.83
N GLU A 126 4.58 16.14 18.41
CA GLU A 126 4.48 14.96 19.27
C GLU A 126 5.86 14.38 19.69
N GLY A 127 6.96 15.08 19.39
CA GLY A 127 8.31 14.60 19.64
C GLY A 127 8.81 13.60 18.60
N ARG A 128 10.02 13.04 18.83
CA ARG A 128 10.67 12.09 17.93
C ARG A 128 10.69 10.71 18.58
N THR A 129 10.23 9.70 17.87
CA THR A 129 10.30 8.29 18.29
C THR A 129 10.39 7.37 17.07
N LEU A 130 11.00 6.20 17.25
CA LEU A 130 10.95 5.09 16.30
C LEU A 130 9.82 4.10 16.62
N ASP A 131 9.11 4.32 17.73
CA ASP A 131 7.96 3.52 18.11
C ASP A 131 6.75 3.89 17.24
N GLY A 132 6.38 2.98 16.34
CA GLY A 132 5.21 3.12 15.48
C GLY A 132 3.88 3.06 16.22
N ALA A 133 3.83 2.40 17.39
CA ALA A 133 2.63 2.31 18.21
C ALA A 133 2.35 3.60 18.99
N ALA A 134 3.35 4.44 19.20
CA ALA A 134 3.19 5.69 19.93
C ALA A 134 2.13 6.62 19.31
N TYR A 135 1.91 6.56 17.99
CA TYR A 135 0.80 7.29 17.35
C TYR A 135 -0.56 6.76 17.81
N PHE A 136 -0.74 5.44 17.84
CA PHE A 136 -1.96 4.79 18.29
C PHE A 136 -2.25 5.06 19.77
N GLU A 137 -1.23 5.03 20.63
CA GLU A 137 -1.35 5.42 22.05
C GLU A 137 -1.86 6.85 22.23
N ARG A 138 -1.43 7.77 21.36
CA ARG A 138 -1.85 9.18 21.44
C ARG A 138 -3.24 9.42 20.86
N THR A 139 -3.56 8.82 19.73
CA THR A 139 -4.84 9.07 19.04
C THR A 139 -5.98 8.20 19.53
N SER A 140 -5.68 7.07 20.16
CA SER A 140 -6.66 6.07 20.61
C SER A 140 -6.18 5.36 21.88
N PRO A 141 -5.96 6.09 23.00
CA PRO A 141 -5.34 5.55 24.22
C PRO A 141 -6.10 4.38 24.85
N ASP A 142 -7.43 4.42 24.80
CA ASP A 142 -8.31 3.34 25.28
C ASP A 142 -8.06 2.04 24.50
N ASP A 143 -8.05 2.13 23.17
CA ASP A 143 -7.78 0.99 22.28
C ASP A 143 -6.32 0.52 22.36
N ALA A 144 -5.37 1.42 22.59
CA ALA A 144 -3.97 1.07 22.81
C ALA A 144 -3.78 0.27 24.09
N SER A 145 -4.43 0.69 25.18
CA SER A 145 -4.44 -0.05 26.45
C SER A 145 -5.10 -1.42 26.30
N ALA A 146 -6.20 -1.50 25.53
CA ALA A 146 -6.88 -2.75 25.20
C ALA A 146 -5.99 -3.71 24.41
N ALA A 147 -5.31 -3.22 23.36
CA ALA A 147 -4.39 -4.03 22.57
C ALA A 147 -3.15 -4.48 23.38
N GLN A 148 -2.64 -3.62 24.27
CA GLN A 148 -1.55 -3.97 25.17
C GLN A 148 -1.99 -5.08 26.15
N TRP A 149 -3.19 -5.00 26.71
CA TRP A 149 -3.74 -6.07 27.53
C TRP A 149 -3.88 -7.38 26.75
N LEU A 150 -4.40 -7.31 25.52
CA LEU A 150 -4.51 -8.48 24.63
C LEU A 150 -3.15 -9.10 24.31
N SER A 151 -2.07 -8.32 24.20
CA SER A 151 -0.72 -8.83 23.96
C SER A 151 -0.19 -9.75 25.07
N GLN A 152 -0.76 -9.63 26.27
CA GLN A 152 -0.42 -10.43 27.45
C GLN A 152 -1.47 -11.51 27.74
N ALA A 153 -2.60 -11.47 27.05
CA ALA A 153 -3.68 -12.42 27.22
C ALA A 153 -3.31 -13.79 26.60
N PRO A 154 -3.95 -14.89 27.05
CA PRO A 154 -3.83 -16.18 26.39
C PRO A 154 -4.13 -16.09 24.88
N PHE A 155 -3.49 -16.95 24.09
CA PHE A 155 -3.73 -16.98 22.65
C PHE A 155 -5.23 -17.20 22.33
N GLY A 156 -5.77 -16.38 21.43
CA GLY A 156 -7.17 -16.42 21.05
C GLY A 156 -7.47 -15.58 19.82
N VAL A 157 -8.52 -15.95 19.10
CA VAL A 157 -9.00 -15.17 17.94
C VAL A 157 -9.80 -13.98 18.44
N ILE A 158 -9.48 -12.79 17.92
CA ILE A 158 -10.16 -11.54 18.20
C ILE A 158 -11.28 -11.33 17.17
N ALA A 159 -12.46 -10.95 17.64
CA ALA A 159 -13.44 -10.22 16.85
C ALA A 159 -13.27 -8.72 17.13
N GLU A 160 -13.03 -7.96 16.07
CA GLU A 160 -12.95 -6.50 16.06
C GLU A 160 -13.63 -5.99 14.78
N ALA A 161 -13.94 -4.69 14.72
CA ALA A 161 -14.54 -4.07 13.54
C ALA A 161 -13.72 -4.31 12.27
N THR A 162 -14.42 -4.70 11.20
CA THR A 162 -13.85 -4.83 9.86
C THR A 162 -13.93 -3.53 9.08
N GLY A 163 -13.07 -3.39 8.06
CA GLY A 163 -13.18 -2.29 7.12
C GLY A 163 -12.12 -2.33 6.04
N GLY A 164 -12.17 -1.29 5.21
CA GLY A 164 -11.32 -1.12 4.06
C GLY A 164 -9.83 -1.03 4.39
N SER A 165 -9.03 -1.19 3.34
CA SER A 165 -7.60 -0.93 3.37
C SER A 165 -7.26 0.49 3.87
N TYR A 166 -6.19 0.64 4.64
CA TYR A 166 -5.74 1.93 5.19
C TYR A 166 -6.74 2.59 6.16
N THR A 167 -7.59 1.79 6.80
CA THR A 167 -8.45 2.22 7.92
C THR A 167 -7.90 1.71 9.25
N SER A 168 -8.49 2.12 10.38
CA SER A 168 -8.14 1.62 11.71
C SER A 168 -8.61 0.18 11.99
N SER A 169 -9.20 -0.50 11.01
CA SER A 169 -9.60 -1.90 11.15
C SER A 169 -8.38 -2.81 11.36
N ALA A 170 -8.57 -3.93 12.04
CA ALA A 170 -7.49 -4.87 12.43
C ALA A 170 -6.44 -4.31 13.41
N ARG A 171 -6.75 -3.18 14.09
CA ARG A 171 -5.84 -2.54 15.07
C ARG A 171 -5.52 -3.45 16.25
N MET A 172 -6.49 -4.20 16.76
CA MET A 172 -6.29 -5.04 17.93
C MET A 172 -5.36 -6.19 17.60
N ALA A 173 -5.57 -6.89 16.48
CA ALA A 173 -4.63 -7.90 16.00
C ALA A 173 -3.23 -7.33 15.70
N THR A 174 -3.16 -6.16 15.07
CA THR A 174 -1.88 -5.51 14.72
C THR A 174 -1.02 -5.22 15.94
N TYR A 175 -1.61 -4.65 17.00
CA TYR A 175 -0.87 -4.22 18.19
C TYR A 175 -0.76 -5.27 19.30
N SER A 176 -1.63 -6.29 19.31
CA SER A 176 -1.54 -7.39 20.29
C SER A 176 -0.73 -8.59 19.80
N GLY A 177 -0.62 -8.79 18.49
CA GLY A 177 -0.03 -10.01 17.91
C GLY A 177 -0.96 -11.23 17.91
N LEU A 178 -2.20 -11.09 18.39
CA LEU A 178 -3.21 -12.14 18.32
C LEU A 178 -3.91 -12.14 16.94
N PRO A 179 -4.39 -13.30 16.45
CA PRO A 179 -5.12 -13.37 15.19
C PRO A 179 -6.51 -12.71 15.31
N THR A 180 -7.01 -12.14 14.22
CA THR A 180 -8.40 -11.67 14.10
C THR A 180 -9.17 -12.51 13.08
N VAL A 181 -10.51 -12.48 13.16
CA VAL A 181 -11.40 -13.14 12.19
C VAL A 181 -11.18 -12.60 10.78
N LEU A 182 -10.98 -11.29 10.62
CA LEU A 182 -10.73 -10.67 9.32
C LEU A 182 -9.89 -9.38 9.47
N GLY A 183 -8.77 -9.32 8.72
CA GLY A 183 -7.95 -8.11 8.59
C GLY A 183 -8.55 -7.08 7.61
N TRP A 184 -7.71 -6.35 6.89
CA TRP A 184 -8.17 -5.47 5.82
C TRP A 184 -8.72 -6.27 4.64
N ASP A 185 -10.02 -6.13 4.41
CA ASP A 185 -10.79 -6.93 3.46
C ASP A 185 -10.13 -7.07 2.09
N PHE A 186 -9.84 -5.96 1.40
CA PHE A 186 -9.31 -5.96 0.05
C PHE A 186 -7.88 -6.50 -0.02
N HIS A 187 -7.07 -6.33 1.03
CA HIS A 187 -5.73 -6.94 1.09
C HIS A 187 -5.82 -8.47 1.25
N GLU A 188 -6.76 -8.95 2.07
CA GLU A 188 -7.03 -10.38 2.22
C GLU A 188 -7.55 -10.99 0.90
N ILE A 189 -8.35 -10.25 0.12
CA ILE A 189 -8.80 -10.64 -1.24
C ILE A 189 -7.60 -10.68 -2.19
N GLN A 190 -6.71 -9.69 -2.16
CA GLN A 190 -5.51 -9.65 -3.01
C GLN A 190 -4.59 -10.85 -2.81
N TRP A 191 -4.44 -11.33 -1.58
CA TRP A 191 -3.60 -12.50 -1.29
C TRP A 191 -4.26 -13.83 -1.69
N ARG A 192 -5.60 -13.90 -1.67
CA ARG A 192 -6.36 -15.12 -2.02
C ARG A 192 -6.76 -15.19 -3.49
N GLY A 193 -6.82 -14.05 -4.17
CA GLY A 193 -7.27 -13.91 -5.55
C GLY A 193 -8.79 -13.77 -5.72
N ASN A 194 -9.59 -13.96 -4.67
CA ASN A 194 -11.04 -13.76 -4.70
C ASN A 194 -11.61 -13.43 -3.30
N GLY A 195 -12.91 -13.10 -3.25
CA GLY A 195 -13.63 -12.73 -2.03
C GLY A 195 -14.36 -13.88 -1.33
N ASP A 196 -14.23 -15.11 -1.79
CA ASP A 196 -15.10 -16.23 -1.35
C ASP A 196 -14.96 -16.53 0.15
N GLN A 197 -13.77 -16.26 0.72
CA GLN A 197 -13.53 -16.41 2.16
C GLN A 197 -13.68 -15.10 2.94
N VAL A 198 -13.54 -13.95 2.27
CA VAL A 198 -13.51 -12.63 2.91
C VAL A 198 -14.93 -12.11 3.12
N THR A 199 -15.76 -12.15 2.08
CA THR A 199 -17.13 -11.65 2.12
C THR A 199 -17.98 -12.34 3.19
N PRO A 200 -17.96 -13.68 3.36
CA PRO A 200 -18.70 -14.32 4.44
C PRO A 200 -18.21 -13.91 5.84
N ARG A 201 -16.88 -13.77 6.05
CA ARG A 201 -16.32 -13.32 7.33
C ARG A 201 -16.73 -11.90 7.68
N GLN A 202 -16.74 -11.01 6.69
CA GLN A 202 -17.21 -9.64 6.85
C GLN A 202 -18.69 -9.59 7.25
N ASN A 203 -19.53 -10.37 6.56
CA ASN A 203 -20.96 -10.47 6.87
C ASN A 203 -21.24 -11.12 8.23
N ASP A 204 -20.47 -12.14 8.59
CA ASP A 204 -20.57 -12.79 9.90
C ASP A 204 -20.14 -11.83 11.01
N LEU A 205 -19.06 -11.05 10.86
CA LEU A 205 -18.68 -10.05 11.86
C LEU A 205 -19.76 -8.97 12.00
N ALA A 206 -20.32 -8.46 10.90
CA ALA A 206 -21.47 -7.57 10.96
C ALA A 206 -22.66 -8.22 11.71
N THR A 207 -22.96 -9.49 11.44
CA THR A 207 -24.03 -10.22 12.14
C THR A 207 -23.72 -10.39 13.64
N LEU A 208 -22.47 -10.69 13.99
CA LEU A 208 -21.98 -10.81 15.36
C LEU A 208 -22.15 -9.52 16.13
N TYR A 209 -21.90 -8.34 15.54
CA TYR A 209 -22.10 -7.05 16.23
C TYR A 209 -23.55 -6.56 16.21
N CYS A 210 -24.34 -6.87 15.18
CA CYS A 210 -25.64 -6.23 14.94
C CYS A 210 -26.86 -7.10 15.28
N SER A 211 -26.75 -8.42 15.31
CA SER A 211 -27.87 -9.30 15.67
C SER A 211 -28.32 -9.06 17.10
N ARG A 212 -29.61 -9.26 17.41
CA ARG A 212 -30.11 -9.32 18.80
C ARG A 212 -30.16 -10.74 19.34
N ASP A 213 -30.11 -11.73 18.45
CA ASP A 213 -30.21 -13.13 18.81
C ASP A 213 -28.86 -13.66 19.30
N TRP A 214 -28.86 -14.19 20.52
CA TRP A 214 -27.69 -14.79 21.12
C TRP A 214 -27.29 -16.08 20.41
N ASN A 215 -28.24 -16.91 19.97
CA ASN A 215 -27.91 -18.18 19.31
C ASN A 215 -27.14 -17.94 18.00
N THR A 216 -27.63 -17.02 17.16
CA THR A 216 -26.91 -16.57 15.94
C THR A 216 -25.50 -16.05 16.27
N THR A 217 -25.37 -15.27 17.35
CA THR A 217 -24.08 -14.70 17.78
C THR A 217 -23.12 -15.80 18.25
N GLN A 218 -23.64 -16.76 19.02
CA GLN A 218 -22.90 -17.90 19.56
C GLN A 218 -22.41 -18.84 18.46
N GLU A 219 -23.20 -19.07 17.42
CA GLU A 219 -22.78 -19.86 16.24
C GLU A 219 -21.55 -19.24 15.56
N ILE A 220 -21.49 -17.92 15.43
CA ILE A 220 -20.36 -17.20 14.82
C ILE A 220 -19.13 -17.27 15.73
N ILE A 221 -19.32 -17.09 17.04
CA ILE A 221 -18.27 -17.27 18.05
C ILE A 221 -17.63 -18.65 17.92
N GLN A 222 -18.45 -19.71 17.82
CA GLN A 222 -17.97 -21.08 17.68
C GLN A 222 -17.31 -21.33 16.32
N ARG A 223 -17.92 -20.87 15.22
CA ARG A 223 -17.42 -21.05 13.85
C ARG A 223 -15.99 -20.56 13.68
N TYR A 224 -15.66 -19.41 14.26
CA TYR A 224 -14.34 -18.81 14.16
C TYR A 224 -13.46 -19.03 15.40
N ASN A 225 -13.95 -19.78 16.40
CA ASN A 225 -13.28 -19.97 17.70
C ASN A 225 -12.82 -18.63 18.31
N ILE A 226 -13.71 -17.63 18.24
CA ILE A 226 -13.47 -16.30 18.80
C ILE A 226 -13.31 -16.45 20.31
N HIS A 227 -12.23 -15.91 20.86
CA HIS A 227 -11.96 -15.86 22.29
C HIS A 227 -12.28 -14.47 22.84
N TYR A 228 -11.89 -13.42 22.12
CA TYR A 228 -12.04 -12.04 22.55
C TYR A 228 -12.95 -11.29 21.59
N ILE A 229 -13.97 -10.62 22.13
CA ILE A 229 -14.79 -9.68 21.36
C ILE A 229 -14.48 -8.28 21.88
N VAL A 230 -14.01 -7.41 21.00
CA VAL A 230 -13.71 -6.01 21.32
C VAL A 230 -14.88 -5.15 20.90
N VAL A 231 -15.31 -4.26 21.79
CA VAL A 231 -16.31 -3.22 21.51
C VAL A 231 -15.73 -1.88 21.97
N GLY A 232 -15.48 -0.97 21.03
CA GLY A 232 -15.03 0.39 21.31
C GLY A 232 -15.55 1.38 20.28
N GLN A 233 -14.93 2.57 20.23
CA GLN A 233 -15.37 3.65 19.36
C GLN A 233 -15.40 3.26 17.88
N LEU A 234 -14.44 2.44 17.41
CA LEU A 234 -14.43 1.98 16.03
C LEU A 234 -15.63 1.07 15.73
N GLU A 235 -15.95 0.13 16.61
CA GLU A 235 -17.11 -0.75 16.45
C GLU A 235 -18.42 0.04 16.41
N TYR A 236 -18.60 1.04 17.29
CA TYR A 236 -19.76 1.93 17.22
C TYR A 236 -19.84 2.73 15.92
N ASN A 237 -18.70 3.17 15.38
CA ASN A 237 -18.64 3.92 14.13
C ASN A 237 -18.86 3.05 12.89
N THR A 238 -18.36 1.81 12.91
CA THR A 238 -18.51 0.87 11.80
C THR A 238 -19.92 0.30 11.71
N TYR A 239 -20.55 0.03 12.86
CA TYR A 239 -21.85 -0.64 12.94
C TYR A 239 -22.96 0.34 13.33
N GLN A 240 -23.06 1.45 12.60
CA GLN A 240 -24.11 2.46 12.77
C GLN A 240 -25.46 2.02 12.16
N PRO A 241 -26.61 2.46 12.72
CA PRO A 241 -27.91 2.16 12.14
C PRO A 241 -28.03 2.64 10.69
N GLY A 242 -28.45 1.75 9.80
CA GLY A 242 -28.67 2.07 8.38
C GLY A 242 -27.42 1.99 7.50
N GLU A 243 -26.24 1.70 8.07
CA GLU A 243 -25.03 1.39 7.32
C GLU A 243 -24.80 -0.12 7.23
N SER A 244 -24.46 -0.62 6.03
CA SER A 244 -24.18 -2.04 5.77
C SER A 244 -25.30 -3.00 6.25
N ASN A 245 -24.99 -4.27 6.52
CA ASN A 245 -25.93 -5.28 7.05
C ASN A 245 -26.40 -5.01 8.51
N CYS A 246 -26.21 -3.78 9.01
CA CYS A 246 -26.49 -3.39 10.40
C CYS A 246 -27.69 -2.44 10.51
N THR A 247 -28.87 -2.87 10.06
CA THR A 247 -30.07 -2.00 9.97
C THR A 247 -30.40 -1.28 11.28
N ASN A 248 -30.16 -1.94 12.42
CA ASN A 248 -30.54 -1.42 13.73
C ASN A 248 -29.33 -0.98 14.58
N GLY A 249 -28.13 -0.90 14.01
CA GLY A 249 -26.88 -0.59 14.72
C GLY A 249 -26.39 -1.70 15.66
N LEU A 250 -25.20 -1.47 16.23
CA LEU A 250 -24.53 -2.37 17.18
C LEU A 250 -25.43 -2.75 18.37
N ARG A 251 -25.37 -4.03 18.78
CA ARG A 251 -26.18 -4.62 19.87
C ARG A 251 -25.31 -5.25 20.95
N GLU A 252 -24.80 -4.41 21.84
CA GLU A 252 -23.90 -4.80 22.91
C GLU A 252 -24.58 -5.55 24.06
N ALA A 253 -25.85 -5.25 24.36
CA ALA A 253 -26.57 -5.81 25.51
C ALA A 253 -26.57 -7.35 25.58
N LYS A 254 -26.51 -8.03 24.43
CA LYS A 254 -26.41 -9.50 24.38
C LYS A 254 -25.03 -10.00 24.85
N PHE A 255 -23.96 -9.24 24.62
CA PHE A 255 -22.64 -9.56 25.13
C PHE A 255 -22.61 -9.37 26.64
N ASP A 256 -23.15 -8.25 27.15
CA ASP A 256 -23.25 -8.01 28.60
C ASP A 256 -24.03 -9.07 29.35
N GLN A 257 -25.06 -9.64 28.72
CA GLN A 257 -25.91 -10.67 29.33
C GLN A 257 -25.31 -12.08 29.32
N ASN A 258 -24.43 -12.38 28.35
CA ASN A 258 -24.01 -13.76 28.08
C ASN A 258 -22.49 -13.98 28.17
N LEU A 259 -21.69 -12.92 28.22
CA LEU A 259 -20.23 -12.98 28.22
C LEU A 259 -19.65 -12.26 29.44
N VAL A 260 -18.40 -12.60 29.77
CA VAL A 260 -17.67 -11.96 30.88
C VAL A 260 -16.80 -10.84 30.33
N VAL A 261 -16.92 -9.65 30.91
CA VAL A 261 -15.98 -8.55 30.66
C VAL A 261 -14.66 -8.88 31.35
N VAL A 262 -13.60 -9.07 30.56
CA VAL A 262 -12.25 -9.39 31.07
C VAL A 262 -11.34 -8.17 31.16
N ALA A 263 -11.65 -7.11 30.41
CA ALA A 263 -10.98 -5.82 30.52
C ALA A 263 -11.86 -4.66 30.04
N ARG A 264 -11.62 -3.47 30.59
CA ARG A 264 -12.26 -2.22 30.19
C ARG A 264 -11.29 -1.06 30.32
N PHE A 265 -11.14 -0.28 29.25
CA PHE A 265 -10.27 0.88 29.16
C PHE A 265 -11.08 2.02 28.56
N GLY A 266 -11.55 2.96 29.39
CA GLY A 266 -12.45 4.03 28.98
C GLY A 266 -13.68 3.50 28.24
N GLN A 267 -13.79 3.79 26.94
CA GLN A 267 -14.91 3.33 26.10
C GLN A 267 -14.70 1.94 25.47
N THR A 268 -13.50 1.37 25.55
CA THR A 268 -13.18 0.07 24.95
C THR A 268 -13.36 -1.05 25.96
N VAL A 269 -14.14 -2.07 25.57
CA VAL A 269 -14.50 -3.23 26.37
C VAL A 269 -14.04 -4.50 25.66
N ILE A 270 -13.49 -5.44 26.43
CA ILE A 270 -13.13 -6.77 25.93
C ILE A 270 -13.98 -7.82 26.68
N TYR A 271 -14.73 -8.58 25.91
CA TYR A 271 -15.49 -9.74 26.39
C TYR A 271 -14.72 -11.03 26.11
N SER A 272 -14.73 -11.96 27.07
CA SER A 272 -14.28 -13.35 26.87
C SER A 272 -15.47 -14.25 26.55
N THR A 273 -15.27 -15.16 25.59
CA THR A 273 -16.22 -16.21 25.22
C THR A 273 -15.93 -17.55 25.89
N LYS A 274 -14.84 -17.63 26.67
CA LYS A 274 -14.39 -18.79 27.44
C LYS A 274 -14.22 -18.43 28.91
#